data_AF-A0A1Q8SYM5-F1
#
_entry.id   AF-A0A1Q8SYM5-F1
#
_cell.length_a   1.000
_cell.length_b   1.000
_cell.length_c   1.000
_cell.angle_alpha   90.00
_cell.angle_beta   90.00
_cell.angle_gamma   90.00
#
_symmetry.space_group_name_H-M   'P 1'
#
loop_
_entity.id
_entity.type
_entity.pdbx_description
1 polymer ?
#
loop_
_entity_poly.entity_id
_entity_poly.type
_entity_poly.pdbx_seq_one_letter_code
_entity_poly.pdbx_strand_id
1 'polypeptide(L)'
;MWPYFTLNRPLIWLAVAALAAASVLPLLPLRMAVLALVAIGVADGWRQIRREHQRRRLSEQALELSQDGVMITNAANRIVTINPAFTQITGYTLDEIRGLDPSSLSAGRHDKTFYDRYWQSLKTTGHWEGEIWNQRKHGDQYPEWVRIQACHDGKGRVSHYVGIFTDISRHKAREQDLRRIGFEDPLTGLPNRRRLHDLLASRLRHLRAGEGLDLALIDIDAFKSINDSLGVDSGDRLLSRFGQRLAAQVAGGIVGRLGGDEFLVIRTTTFDDHEKWVASLREHLSEPFEIDESSLRLGLTIGSCRAPEDGSDPNVLFQRLESALYSAKRHGRNHDRRFRPSLDIDTDRQLIILNDLRQALAQGSQLEVYYQTQHRLDDGGMVGMEALLRWHHPEHGMIPPSEFIPLAERHGLMSALGSWVIDQAVAQLAAWRGQGLDVLPIWVNLSALQLIQGDLESHLISTLNQYRVPTRLLGLELTESVLLDERAG
;
A
#
# COMPACT_ATOMS: atom_id res chain seq x y z
N MET A 1 32.15 49.37 12.28
CA MET A 1 31.67 48.39 13.27
C MET A 1 32.89 47.91 14.05
N TRP A 2 33.21 48.54 15.18
CA TRP A 2 34.30 48.05 16.04
C TRP A 2 33.91 46.67 16.59
N PRO A 3 34.82 45.68 16.60
CA PRO A 3 34.55 44.41 17.25
C PRO A 3 34.22 44.69 18.71
N TYR A 4 33.23 43.99 19.28
CA TYR A 4 32.98 43.99 20.71
C TYR A 4 34.26 43.51 21.42
N PHE A 5 35.14 44.44 21.78
CA PHE A 5 36.25 44.20 22.67
C PHE A 5 35.66 43.91 24.03
N THR A 6 35.39 42.64 24.30
CA THR A 6 35.04 42.23 25.66
C THR A 6 36.26 42.50 26.53
N LEU A 7 36.11 43.37 27.55
CA LEU A 7 37.15 43.70 28.53
C LEU A 7 37.71 42.47 29.26
N ASN A 8 37.05 41.32 29.15
CA ASN A 8 37.40 40.06 29.78
C ASN A 8 38.42 39.24 28.97
N ARG A 9 39.56 39.83 28.57
CA ARG A 9 40.60 39.14 27.78
C ARG A 9 42.02 39.41 28.31
N PRO A 10 42.47 38.63 29.31
CA PRO A 10 43.69 38.93 30.05
C PRO A 10 44.95 38.90 29.17
N LEU A 11 45.03 38.01 28.17
CA LEU A 11 46.23 37.86 27.32
C LEU A 11 46.44 39.04 26.36
N ILE A 12 45.37 39.65 25.84
CA ILE A 12 45.47 40.82 24.96
C ILE A 12 45.87 42.05 25.78
N TRP A 13 45.31 42.21 26.98
CA TRP A 13 45.70 43.29 27.89
C TRP A 13 47.13 43.12 28.42
N LEU A 14 47.55 41.88 28.71
CA LEU A 14 48.94 41.54 29.04
C LEU A 14 49.89 41.90 27.91
N ALA A 15 49.53 41.61 26.65
CA ALA A 15 50.33 42.00 25.49
C ALA A 15 50.41 43.52 25.30
N VAL A 16 49.31 44.26 25.50
CA VAL A 16 49.32 45.73 25.41
C VAL A 16 50.16 46.36 26.54
N ALA A 17 50.03 45.86 27.77
CA ALA A 17 50.83 46.31 28.91
C ALA A 17 52.32 45.95 28.75
N ALA A 18 52.61 44.75 28.24
CA ALA A 18 53.95 44.31 27.89
C ALA A 18 54.58 45.22 26.83
N LEU A 19 53.84 45.56 25.77
CA LEU A 19 54.32 46.46 24.72
C LEU A 19 54.72 47.84 25.26
N ALA A 20 53.95 48.39 26.20
CA ALA A 20 54.28 49.65 26.87
C ALA A 20 55.51 49.53 27.79
N ALA A 21 55.69 48.39 28.47
CA ALA A 21 56.84 48.13 29.33
C ALA A 21 58.15 47.91 28.56
N ALA A 22 58.08 47.44 27.31
CA ALA A 22 59.25 47.12 26.49
C ALA A 22 60.17 48.33 26.24
N SER A 23 59.61 49.56 26.19
CA SER A 23 60.37 50.79 25.96
C SER A 23 61.13 51.31 27.18
N VAL A 24 60.73 50.89 28.39
CA VAL A 24 61.25 51.41 29.67
C VAL A 24 62.28 50.46 30.31
N LEU A 25 62.32 49.19 29.89
CA LEU A 25 63.21 48.19 30.49
C LEU A 25 64.68 48.37 30.07
N PRO A 26 65.66 48.35 31.00
CA PRO A 26 67.07 48.64 30.69
C PRO A 26 67.87 47.41 30.20
N LEU A 27 67.41 46.19 30.50
CA LEU A 27 68.12 44.94 30.21
C LEU A 27 67.53 44.23 28.98
N LEU A 28 68.41 43.81 28.06
CA LEU A 28 68.04 43.07 26.84
C LEU A 28 67.22 41.79 27.09
N PRO A 29 67.54 40.89 28.05
CA PRO A 29 66.74 39.68 28.27
C PRO A 29 65.31 39.97 28.73
N LEU A 30 65.10 41.03 29.51
CA LEU A 30 63.77 41.48 29.95
C LEU A 30 62.93 42.01 28.78
N ARG A 31 63.54 42.76 27.85
CA ARG A 31 62.87 43.19 26.60
C ARG A 31 62.44 41.99 25.75
N MET A 32 63.28 40.96 25.64
CA MET A 32 62.95 39.75 24.87
C MET A 32 61.80 38.95 25.47
N ALA A 33 61.75 38.80 26.80
CA ALA A 33 60.64 38.15 27.49
C ALA A 33 59.30 38.89 27.29
N VAL A 34 59.35 40.21 27.34
CA VAL A 34 58.18 41.08 27.10
C VAL A 34 57.71 41.01 25.65
N LEU A 35 58.61 41.00 24.67
CA LEU A 35 58.25 40.81 23.25
C LEU A 35 57.63 39.42 22.99
N ALA A 36 58.07 38.37 23.69
CA ALA A 36 57.46 37.05 23.59
C ALA A 36 56.00 37.06 24.10
N LEU A 37 55.71 37.78 25.19
CA LEU A 37 54.34 37.97 25.69
C LEU A 37 53.46 38.74 24.68
N VAL A 38 54.00 39.77 24.03
CA VAL A 38 53.30 40.49 22.94
C VAL A 38 52.99 39.53 21.79
N ALA A 39 53.96 38.73 21.35
CA ALA A 39 53.77 37.77 20.26
C ALA A 39 52.71 36.71 20.58
N ILE A 40 52.65 36.21 21.82
CA ILE A 40 51.62 35.27 22.28
C ILE A 40 50.23 35.93 22.23
N GLY A 41 50.08 37.16 22.72
CA GLY A 41 48.80 37.87 22.68
C GLY A 41 48.32 38.20 21.26
N VAL A 42 49.23 38.57 20.36
CA VAL A 42 48.91 38.78 18.93
C VAL A 42 48.52 37.48 18.24
N ALA A 43 49.24 36.39 18.50
CA ALA A 43 48.92 35.07 17.95
C ALA A 43 47.56 34.56 18.44
N ASP A 44 47.22 34.78 19.71
CA ASP A 44 45.92 34.45 20.28
C ASP A 44 44.79 35.26 19.62
N GLY A 45 44.96 36.58 19.52
CA GLY A 45 44.01 37.46 18.82
C GLY A 45 43.78 37.05 17.36
N TRP A 46 44.84 36.65 16.65
CA TRP A 46 44.74 36.20 15.27
C TRP A 46 44.07 34.83 15.12
N ARG A 47 44.38 33.86 16.00
CA ARG A 47 43.66 32.58 16.07
C ARG A 47 42.18 32.79 16.32
N GLN A 48 41.84 33.76 17.15
CA GLN A 48 40.46 34.07 17.46
C GLN A 48 39.70 34.66 16.28
N ILE A 49 40.26 35.68 15.62
CA ILE A 49 39.66 36.26 14.40
C ILE A 49 39.43 35.16 13.36
N ARG A 50 40.41 34.27 13.18
CA ARG A 50 40.27 33.10 12.29
C ARG A 50 39.13 32.17 12.72
N ARG A 51 39.00 31.84 14.01
CA ARG A 51 37.92 30.98 14.52
C ARG A 51 36.54 31.61 14.34
N GLU A 52 36.41 32.92 14.56
CA GLU A 52 35.15 33.64 14.35
C GLU A 52 34.77 33.69 12.87
N HIS A 53 35.73 33.97 11.98
CA HIS A 53 35.50 33.88 10.53
C HIS A 53 35.12 32.48 10.08
N GLN A 54 35.83 31.46 10.58
CA GLN A 54 35.55 30.06 10.24
C GLN A 54 34.17 29.63 10.74
N ARG A 55 33.77 30.02 11.97
CA ARG A 55 32.42 29.77 12.49
C ARG A 55 31.34 30.44 11.64
N ARG A 56 31.50 31.71 11.28
CA ARG A 56 30.55 32.42 10.41
C ARG A 56 30.40 31.72 9.06
N ARG A 57 31.53 31.39 8.42
CA ARG A 57 31.54 30.70 7.13
C ARG A 57 30.86 29.33 7.20
N LEU A 58 31.13 28.54 8.24
CA LEU A 58 30.47 27.24 8.43
C LEU A 58 28.96 27.37 8.65
N SER A 59 28.51 28.39 9.40
CA SER A 59 27.08 28.67 9.60
C SER A 59 26.40 29.13 8.31
N GLU A 60 27.04 29.97 7.50
CA GLU A 60 26.54 30.40 6.19
C GLU A 60 26.42 29.20 5.24
N GLN A 61 27.45 28.36 5.14
CA GLN A 61 27.43 27.15 4.33
C GLN A 61 26.34 26.15 4.77
N ALA A 62 26.11 26.01 6.08
CA ALA A 62 25.04 25.17 6.60
C ALA A 62 23.65 25.69 6.21
N LEU A 63 23.45 27.02 6.18
CA LEU A 63 22.19 27.64 5.74
C LEU A 63 21.97 27.54 4.23
N GLU A 64 23.06 27.57 3.44
CA GLU A 64 23.02 27.41 1.97
C GLU A 64 22.71 25.98 1.54
N LEU A 65 23.21 24.98 2.28
CA LEU A 65 22.98 23.56 1.99
C LEU A 65 21.67 23.01 2.57
N SER A 66 20.98 23.79 3.41
CA SER A 66 19.69 23.40 3.97
C SER A 66 18.64 23.24 2.87
N GLN A 67 17.85 22.18 2.92
CA GLN A 67 16.67 22.01 2.08
C GLN A 67 15.44 22.73 2.66
N ASP A 68 15.50 23.10 3.94
CA ASP A 68 14.44 23.87 4.60
C ASP A 68 14.60 25.36 4.31
N GLY A 69 13.48 26.01 4.04
CA GLY A 69 13.39 27.45 3.88
C GLY A 69 13.60 28.14 5.22
N VAL A 70 14.54 29.08 5.28
CA VAL A 70 14.82 29.89 6.45
C VAL A 70 14.50 31.34 6.13
N MET A 71 13.78 31.97 7.05
CA MET A 71 13.37 33.37 6.97
C MET A 71 13.58 34.05 8.32
N ILE A 72 14.15 35.24 8.31
CA ILE A 72 14.35 36.06 9.50
C ILE A 72 13.59 37.36 9.33
N THR A 73 12.78 37.72 10.32
CA THR A 73 12.01 38.97 10.35
C THR A 73 12.46 39.88 11.47
N ASN A 74 12.19 41.18 11.38
CA ASN A 74 12.42 42.10 12.49
C ASN A 74 11.32 41.98 13.57
N ALA A 75 11.44 42.75 14.66
CA ALA A 75 10.45 42.77 15.74
C ALA A 75 9.03 43.18 15.29
N ALA A 76 8.88 43.86 14.15
CA ALA A 76 7.59 44.21 13.54
C ALA A 76 7.11 43.18 12.50
N ASN A 77 7.68 41.98 12.52
CA ASN A 77 7.40 40.86 11.62
C ASN A 77 7.63 41.16 10.13
N ARG A 78 8.57 42.06 9.81
CA ARG A 78 8.96 42.34 8.41
C ARG A 78 10.20 41.55 8.02
N ILE A 79 10.16 40.92 6.85
CA ILE A 79 11.24 40.04 6.39
C ILE A 79 12.52 40.84 6.17
N VAL A 80 13.62 40.38 6.79
CA VAL A 80 14.94 41.00 6.71
C VAL A 80 15.84 40.22 5.76
N THR A 81 15.86 38.90 5.90
CA THR A 81 16.68 38.00 5.09
C THR A 81 16.04 36.63 4.96
N ILE A 82 16.41 35.92 3.89
CA ILE A 82 16.00 34.55 3.59
C ILE A 82 17.22 33.74 3.15
N ASN A 83 17.16 32.41 3.21
CA ASN A 83 18.18 31.53 2.62
C ASN A 83 17.79 31.13 1.16
N PRO A 84 18.70 30.50 0.40
CA PRO A 84 18.41 30.05 -0.97
C PRO A 84 17.23 29.06 -1.08
N ALA A 85 17.06 28.16 -0.11
CA ALA A 85 15.96 27.20 -0.11
C ALA A 85 14.58 27.87 -0.02
N PHE A 86 14.47 28.98 0.71
CA PHE A 86 13.25 29.80 0.71
C PHE A 86 12.85 30.19 -0.72
N THR A 87 13.79 30.67 -1.52
CA THR A 87 13.52 31.09 -2.89
C THR A 87 13.18 29.89 -3.78
N GLN A 88 13.85 28.74 -3.59
CA GLN A 88 13.52 27.52 -4.33
C GLN A 88 12.11 27.01 -4.03
N ILE A 89 11.66 27.08 -2.78
CA ILE A 89 10.33 26.63 -2.37
C ILE A 89 9.28 27.66 -2.79
N THR A 90 9.43 28.92 -2.43
CA THR A 90 8.35 29.92 -2.58
C THR A 90 8.33 30.59 -3.96
N GLY A 91 9.45 30.59 -4.67
CA GLY A 91 9.66 31.34 -5.92
C GLY A 91 9.97 32.83 -5.73
N TYR A 92 10.00 33.33 -4.48
CA TYR A 92 10.30 34.73 -4.19
C TYR A 92 11.78 34.95 -3.89
N THR A 93 12.35 35.97 -4.51
CA THR A 93 13.71 36.43 -4.21
C THR A 93 13.70 37.38 -3.01
N LEU A 94 14.87 37.58 -2.38
CA LEU A 94 14.97 38.46 -1.21
C LEU A 94 14.56 39.90 -1.56
N ASP A 95 14.95 40.41 -2.72
CA ASP A 95 14.65 41.79 -3.10
C ASP A 95 13.14 42.03 -3.33
N GLU A 96 12.39 40.99 -3.68
CA GLU A 96 10.94 41.06 -3.87
C GLU A 96 10.17 41.03 -2.55
N ILE A 97 10.69 40.32 -1.54
CA ILE A 97 9.95 40.04 -0.30
C ILE A 97 10.49 40.78 0.93
N ARG A 98 11.67 41.40 0.83
CA ARG A 98 12.27 42.18 1.91
C ARG A 98 11.32 43.30 2.34
N GLY A 99 11.07 43.39 3.64
CA GLY A 99 10.17 44.38 4.24
C GLY A 99 8.69 44.00 4.21
N LEU A 100 8.29 42.93 3.50
CA LEU A 100 6.92 42.44 3.52
C LEU A 100 6.62 41.65 4.79
N ASP A 101 5.33 41.50 5.08
CA ASP A 101 4.87 40.62 6.16
C ASP A 101 4.74 39.18 5.61
N PRO A 102 5.24 38.15 6.31
CA PRO A 102 5.07 36.74 5.95
C PRO A 102 3.63 36.32 5.65
N SER A 103 2.64 36.97 6.25
CA SER A 103 1.22 36.71 5.96
C SER A 103 0.82 36.97 4.50
N SER A 104 1.62 37.71 3.74
CA SER A 104 1.46 37.87 2.29
C SER A 104 1.59 36.55 1.51
N LEU A 105 2.22 35.53 2.09
CA LEU A 105 2.34 34.19 1.53
C LEU A 105 1.14 33.28 1.86
N SER A 106 0.22 33.72 2.72
CA SER A 106 -0.89 32.90 3.20
C SER A 106 -1.82 32.49 2.06
N ALA A 107 -2.17 31.20 1.99
CA ALA A 107 -3.17 30.68 1.05
C ALA A 107 -4.62 30.96 1.47
N GLY A 108 -4.85 31.61 2.62
CA GLY A 108 -6.18 31.95 3.13
C GLY A 108 -7.01 30.76 3.62
N ARG A 109 -6.41 29.58 3.83
CA ARG A 109 -7.12 28.37 4.32
C ARG A 109 -7.34 28.34 5.83
N HIS A 110 -6.57 29.12 6.58
CA HIS A 110 -6.66 29.21 8.03
C HIS A 110 -7.47 30.43 8.45
N ASP A 111 -8.31 30.26 9.46
CA ASP A 111 -9.17 31.31 9.97
C ASP A 111 -8.43 32.27 10.90
N LYS A 112 -9.11 33.35 11.31
CA LYS A 112 -8.52 34.33 12.22
C LYS A 112 -8.16 33.72 13.59
N THR A 113 -8.96 32.77 14.07
CA THR A 113 -8.74 32.14 15.39
C THR A 113 -7.47 31.30 15.42
N PHE A 114 -7.10 30.67 14.30
CA PHE A 114 -5.81 30.01 14.14
C PHE A 114 -4.64 30.98 14.32
N TYR A 115 -4.65 32.10 13.59
CA TYR A 115 -3.57 33.10 13.67
C TYR A 115 -3.50 33.81 15.03
N ASP A 116 -4.64 34.02 15.70
CA ASP A 116 -4.67 34.56 17.06
C ASP A 116 -3.96 33.62 18.05
N ARG A 117 -4.21 32.30 17.98
CA ARG A 117 -3.53 31.28 18.80
C ARG A 117 -2.04 31.17 18.48
N TYR A 118 -1.70 31.20 17.20
CA TYR A 118 -0.31 31.25 16.71
C TYR A 118 0.47 32.40 17.35
N TRP A 119 -0.09 33.62 17.30
CA TRP A 119 0.57 34.81 17.86
C TRP A 119 0.59 34.78 19.39
N GLN A 120 -0.45 34.24 20.02
CA GLN A 120 -0.49 34.07 21.46
C GLN A 120 0.63 33.12 21.93
N SER A 121 0.82 31.98 21.26
CA SER A 121 1.91 31.03 21.57
C SER A 121 3.29 31.66 21.44
N LEU A 122 3.54 32.40 20.35
CA LEU A 122 4.81 33.11 20.15
C LEU A 122 5.07 34.17 21.23
N LYS A 123 4.03 34.84 21.74
CA LYS A 123 4.15 35.84 22.82
C LYS A 123 4.38 35.20 24.19
N THR A 124 3.75 34.07 24.48
CA THR A 124 3.80 33.45 25.82
C THR A 124 4.99 32.51 25.99
N THR A 125 5.30 31.71 24.97
CA THR A 125 6.34 30.67 25.03
C THR A 125 7.61 31.04 24.24
N GLY A 126 7.53 32.05 23.35
CA GLY A 126 8.62 32.41 22.46
C GLY A 126 8.80 31.44 21.28
N HIS A 127 7.90 30.46 21.12
CA HIS A 127 8.00 29.43 20.10
C HIS A 127 6.62 29.03 19.56
N TRP A 128 6.59 28.60 18.32
CA TRP A 128 5.42 27.96 17.72
C TRP A 128 5.87 26.99 16.63
N GLU A 129 5.16 25.88 16.49
CA GLU A 129 5.33 24.96 15.37
C GLU A 129 3.98 24.40 14.93
N GLY A 130 3.86 24.12 13.63
CA GLY A 130 2.65 23.53 13.07
C GLY A 130 2.59 23.60 11.55
N GLU A 131 1.46 23.11 11.01
CA GLU A 131 1.19 23.13 9.58
C GLU A 131 0.51 24.44 9.15
N ILE A 132 1.06 25.09 8.13
CA ILE A 132 0.46 26.26 7.46
C ILE A 132 0.29 25.95 5.97
N TRP A 133 -0.74 26.56 5.37
CA TRP A 133 -0.92 26.54 3.92
C TRP A 133 -0.55 27.90 3.35
N ASN A 134 0.47 27.90 2.49
CA ASN A 134 0.97 29.09 1.81
C ASN A 134 0.80 28.96 0.29
N GLN A 135 1.01 30.06 -0.40
CA GLN A 135 0.90 30.19 -1.84
C GLN A 135 2.26 30.62 -2.41
N ARG A 136 2.75 29.88 -3.40
CA ARG A 136 3.96 30.24 -4.15
C ARG A 136 3.70 31.43 -5.04
N LYS A 137 4.77 32.06 -5.52
CA LYS A 137 4.70 33.18 -6.48
C LYS A 137 3.86 32.88 -7.73
N HIS A 138 3.86 31.63 -8.20
CA HIS A 138 3.11 31.20 -9.39
C HIS A 138 1.62 30.89 -9.11
N GLY A 139 1.16 31.02 -7.85
CA GLY A 139 -0.23 30.80 -7.46
C GLY A 139 -0.52 29.42 -6.87
N ASP A 140 0.42 28.48 -6.93
CA ASP A 140 0.28 27.14 -6.36
C ASP A 140 0.19 27.19 -4.84
N GLN A 141 -0.86 26.61 -4.28
CA GLN A 141 -0.99 26.43 -2.83
C GLN A 141 -0.24 25.19 -2.38
N TYR A 142 0.51 25.28 -1.28
CA TYR A 142 1.27 24.18 -0.72
C TYR A 142 1.18 24.15 0.81
N PRO A 143 1.12 22.95 1.41
CA PRO A 143 1.30 22.80 2.84
C PRO A 143 2.78 22.87 3.21
N GLU A 144 3.08 23.61 4.27
CA GLU A 144 4.39 23.62 4.90
C GLU A 144 4.29 23.27 6.38
N TRP A 145 5.30 22.57 6.88
CA TRP A 145 5.52 22.46 8.31
C TRP A 145 6.51 23.55 8.70
N VAL A 146 6.11 24.42 9.61
CA VAL A 146 6.89 25.62 9.97
C VAL A 146 7.12 25.67 11.47
N ARG A 147 8.34 26.05 11.83
CA ARG A 147 8.79 26.30 13.19
C ARG A 147 9.27 27.73 13.30
N ILE A 148 8.80 28.44 14.32
CA ILE A 148 9.10 29.86 14.53
C ILE A 148 9.57 30.07 15.95
N GLN A 149 10.62 30.88 16.09
CA GLN A 149 11.20 31.26 17.37
C GLN A 149 11.36 32.78 17.46
N ALA A 150 10.95 33.34 18.60
CA ALA A 150 11.17 34.72 18.95
C ALA A 150 12.53 34.89 19.63
N CYS A 151 13.40 35.71 19.05
CA CYS A 151 14.74 35.99 19.57
C CYS A 151 14.75 37.33 20.31
N HIS A 152 15.24 37.34 21.54
CA HIS A 152 15.18 38.51 22.43
C HIS A 152 16.54 39.23 22.53
N ASP A 153 16.49 40.55 22.71
CA ASP A 153 17.67 41.37 23.02
C ASP A 153 18.12 41.17 24.48
N GLY A 154 19.27 41.74 24.85
CA GLY A 154 19.80 41.69 26.22
C GLY A 154 18.92 42.38 27.28
N LYS A 155 17.80 42.99 26.88
CA LYS A 155 16.80 43.63 27.75
C LYS A 155 15.48 42.83 27.80
N GLY A 156 15.44 41.62 27.22
CA GLY A 156 14.27 40.75 27.20
C GLY A 156 13.17 41.19 26.24
N ARG A 157 13.45 42.11 25.30
CA ARG A 157 12.48 42.52 24.26
C ARG A 157 12.73 41.73 22.99
N VAL A 158 11.67 41.38 22.26
CA VAL A 158 11.82 40.70 20.96
C VAL A 158 12.62 41.59 20.01
N SER A 159 13.66 41.01 19.41
CA SER A 159 14.54 41.67 18.45
C SER A 159 14.23 41.24 17.01
N HIS A 160 14.00 39.95 16.80
CA HIS A 160 13.69 39.33 15.51
C HIS A 160 12.97 37.99 15.71
N TYR A 161 12.35 37.49 14.65
CA TYR A 161 11.84 36.12 14.60
C TYR A 161 12.62 35.32 13.58
N VAL A 162 12.85 34.05 13.88
CA VAL A 162 13.44 33.07 12.97
C VAL A 162 12.40 32.03 12.65
N GLY A 163 12.05 31.90 11.37
CA GLY A 163 11.17 30.88 10.83
C GLY A 163 11.96 29.88 9.99
N ILE A 164 11.74 28.60 10.22
CA ILE A 164 12.26 27.49 9.41
C ILE A 164 11.05 26.68 8.95
N PHE A 165 10.94 26.40 7.65
CA PHE A 165 9.84 25.61 7.12
C PHE A 165 10.30 24.59 6.09
N THR A 166 9.54 23.49 6.04
CA THR A 166 9.71 22.41 5.08
C THR A 166 8.44 22.27 4.26
N ASP A 167 8.58 22.19 2.95
CA ASP A 167 7.47 21.85 2.06
C ASP A 167 7.09 20.37 2.20
N ILE A 168 5.90 20.11 2.73
CA ILE A 168 5.42 18.75 2.99
C ILE A 168 4.50 18.22 1.88
N SER A 169 4.40 18.92 0.74
CA SER A 169 3.55 18.53 -0.39
C SER A 169 3.83 17.10 -0.87
N ARG A 170 5.13 16.77 -1.07
CA ARG A 170 5.55 15.44 -1.52
C ARG A 170 5.27 14.35 -0.49
N HIS A 171 5.36 14.67 0.80
CA HIS A 171 5.07 13.73 1.86
C HIS A 171 3.58 13.40 1.90
N LYS A 172 2.72 14.42 1.84
CA LYS A 172 1.26 14.24 1.80
C LYS A 172 0.78 13.54 0.53
N ALA A 173 1.36 13.86 -0.63
CA ALA A 173 1.03 13.15 -1.88
C ALA A 173 1.36 11.66 -1.77
N ARG A 174 2.55 11.30 -1.27
CA ARG A 174 2.93 9.90 -1.04
C ARG A 174 2.04 9.20 -0.01
N GLU A 175 1.66 9.88 1.06
CA GLU A 175 0.74 9.33 2.05
C GLU A 175 -0.64 9.05 1.43
N GLN A 176 -1.13 9.96 0.60
CA GLN A 176 -2.39 9.79 -0.12
C GLN A 176 -2.31 8.67 -1.17
N ASP A 177 -1.19 8.55 -1.89
CA ASP A 177 -0.95 7.47 -2.86
C ASP A 177 -0.86 6.10 -2.17
N LEU A 178 -0.16 6.02 -1.03
CA LEU A 178 -0.11 4.80 -0.21
C LEU A 178 -1.49 4.41 0.34
N ARG A 179 -2.30 5.40 0.75
CA ARG A 179 -3.70 5.15 1.14
C ARG A 179 -4.56 4.67 -0.01
N ARG A 180 -4.35 5.18 -1.24
CA ARG A 180 -5.04 4.70 -2.44
C ARG A 180 -4.67 3.25 -2.77
N ILE A 181 -3.38 2.93 -2.79
CA ILE A 181 -2.89 1.58 -3.13
C ILE A 181 -3.36 0.53 -2.11
N GLY A 182 -3.49 0.90 -0.84
CA GLY A 182 -3.91 -0.03 0.21
C GLY A 182 -5.41 -0.38 0.21
N PHE A 183 -6.27 0.51 -0.30
CA PHE A 183 -7.72 0.44 -0.07
C PHE A 183 -8.60 0.62 -1.33
N GLU A 184 -8.03 1.01 -2.47
CA GLU A 184 -8.75 1.21 -3.73
C GLU A 184 -8.19 0.27 -4.81
N ASP A 185 -9.07 -0.22 -5.68
CA ASP A 185 -8.72 -0.96 -6.88
C ASP A 185 -8.20 0.04 -7.94
N PRO A 186 -6.98 -0.14 -8.47
CA PRO A 186 -6.35 0.85 -9.34
C PRO A 186 -7.06 1.01 -10.69
N LEU A 187 -7.81 0.02 -11.14
CA LEU A 187 -8.51 0.05 -12.43
C LEU A 187 -9.85 0.80 -12.34
N THR A 188 -10.64 0.49 -11.32
CA THR A 188 -12.01 1.01 -11.17
C THR A 188 -12.11 2.20 -10.21
N GLY A 189 -11.10 2.41 -9.36
CA GLY A 189 -11.13 3.38 -8.27
C GLY A 189 -12.08 2.99 -7.13
N LEU A 190 -12.71 1.82 -7.20
CA LEU A 190 -13.62 1.33 -6.18
C LEU A 190 -12.86 0.75 -4.98
N PRO A 191 -13.48 0.66 -3.78
CA PRO A 191 -12.98 -0.14 -2.67
C PRO A 191 -12.45 -1.52 -3.10
N ASN A 192 -11.22 -1.84 -2.70
CA ASN A 192 -10.66 -3.18 -2.89
C ASN A 192 -11.17 -4.17 -1.82
N ARG A 193 -10.80 -5.45 -1.93
CA ARG A 193 -11.19 -6.51 -0.99
C ARG A 193 -10.96 -6.15 0.49
N ARG A 194 -9.80 -5.55 0.80
CA ARG A 194 -9.45 -5.15 2.18
C ARG A 194 -10.40 -4.05 2.69
N ARG A 195 -10.60 -2.99 1.90
CA ARG A 195 -11.51 -1.89 2.28
C ARG A 195 -12.95 -2.37 2.42
N LEU A 196 -13.39 -3.27 1.55
CA LEU A 196 -14.74 -3.86 1.62
C LEU A 196 -14.96 -4.64 2.92
N HIS A 197 -13.98 -5.42 3.36
CA HIS A 197 -14.03 -6.14 4.62
C HIS A 197 -14.12 -5.19 5.82
N ASP A 198 -13.27 -4.16 5.87
CA ASP A 198 -13.28 -3.15 6.92
C ASP A 198 -14.63 -2.40 6.98
N LEU A 199 -15.17 -2.03 5.81
CA LEU A 199 -16.45 -1.34 5.71
C LEU A 199 -17.61 -2.25 6.14
N LEU A 200 -17.60 -3.54 5.76
CA LEU A 200 -18.60 -4.51 6.21
C LEU A 200 -18.54 -4.68 7.74
N ALA A 201 -17.35 -4.92 8.29
CA ALA A 201 -17.16 -5.06 9.73
C ALA A 201 -17.63 -3.82 10.49
N SER A 202 -17.33 -2.63 9.97
CA SER A 202 -17.80 -1.37 10.56
C SER A 202 -19.33 -1.24 10.50
N ARG A 203 -19.97 -1.63 9.39
CA ARG A 203 -21.43 -1.55 9.25
C ARG A 203 -22.16 -2.52 10.17
N LEU A 204 -21.67 -3.75 10.30
CA LEU A 204 -22.24 -4.74 11.23
C LEU A 204 -22.19 -4.27 12.68
N ARG A 205 -21.08 -3.64 13.11
CA ARG A 205 -20.95 -3.07 14.47
C ARG A 205 -21.91 -1.92 14.76
N HIS A 206 -22.32 -1.17 13.73
CA HIS A 206 -23.18 0.01 13.86
C HIS A 206 -24.62 -0.23 13.39
N LEU A 207 -25.00 -1.48 13.15
CA LEU A 207 -26.35 -1.86 12.71
C LEU A 207 -27.37 -1.57 13.82
N ARG A 208 -28.45 -0.84 13.51
CA ARG A 208 -29.51 -0.55 14.48
C ARG A 208 -30.57 -1.65 14.50
N ALA A 209 -31.36 -1.70 15.57
CA ALA A 209 -32.49 -2.61 15.64
C ALA A 209 -33.50 -2.31 14.51
N GLY A 210 -33.86 -3.34 13.74
CA GLY A 210 -34.73 -3.22 12.57
C GLY A 210 -34.02 -2.89 11.25
N GLU A 211 -32.70 -2.62 11.28
CA GLU A 211 -31.88 -2.52 10.08
C GLU A 211 -31.24 -3.87 9.75
N GLY A 212 -31.09 -4.14 8.46
CA GLY A 212 -30.34 -5.25 7.89
C GLY A 212 -29.34 -4.78 6.85
N LEU A 213 -28.38 -5.64 6.54
CA LEU A 213 -27.46 -5.43 5.40
C LEU A 213 -27.78 -6.45 4.33
N ASP A 214 -28.06 -5.98 3.12
CA ASP A 214 -28.10 -6.85 1.95
C ASP A 214 -26.75 -6.82 1.26
N LEU A 215 -26.22 -8.00 0.96
CA LEU A 215 -24.96 -8.18 0.27
C LEU A 215 -25.20 -8.97 -1.03
N ALA A 216 -24.52 -8.57 -2.09
CA ALA A 216 -24.53 -9.25 -3.37
C ALA A 216 -23.11 -9.28 -3.96
N LEU A 217 -22.61 -10.48 -4.21
CA LEU A 217 -21.38 -10.77 -4.92
C LEU A 217 -21.74 -11.08 -6.38
N ILE A 218 -21.14 -10.35 -7.31
CA ILE A 218 -21.50 -10.33 -8.73
C ILE A 218 -20.27 -10.74 -9.53
N ASP A 219 -20.44 -11.67 -10.46
CA ASP A 219 -19.41 -12.16 -11.37
C ASP A 219 -19.86 -11.94 -12.82
N ILE A 220 -18.95 -11.44 -13.67
CA ILE A 220 -19.20 -11.27 -15.10
C ILE A 220 -18.91 -12.60 -15.81
N ASP A 221 -19.96 -13.24 -16.32
CA ASP A 221 -19.81 -14.55 -16.96
C ASP A 221 -18.93 -14.47 -18.22
N ALA A 222 -18.00 -15.42 -18.33
CA ALA A 222 -17.11 -15.58 -19.49
C ALA A 222 -16.28 -14.32 -19.83
N PHE A 223 -15.93 -13.51 -18.83
CA PHE A 223 -15.09 -12.31 -19.01
C PHE A 223 -13.75 -12.62 -19.70
N LYS A 224 -13.13 -13.77 -19.42
CA LYS A 224 -11.91 -14.21 -20.12
C LYS A 224 -12.10 -14.27 -21.64
N SER A 225 -13.21 -14.83 -22.12
CA SER A 225 -13.49 -14.90 -23.57
C SER A 225 -13.69 -13.51 -24.20
N ILE A 226 -14.18 -12.54 -23.42
CA ILE A 226 -14.29 -11.14 -23.84
C ILE A 226 -12.88 -10.55 -24.02
N ASN A 227 -11.98 -10.74 -23.06
CA ASN A 227 -10.59 -10.31 -23.17
C ASN A 227 -9.85 -10.97 -24.34
N ASP A 228 -10.07 -12.27 -24.55
CA ASP A 228 -9.46 -13.00 -25.66
C ASP A 228 -9.95 -12.50 -27.03
N SER A 229 -11.18 -11.98 -27.09
CA SER A 229 -11.79 -11.50 -28.36
C SER A 229 -11.54 -10.02 -28.64
N LEU A 230 -11.55 -9.16 -27.62
CA LEU A 230 -11.48 -7.69 -27.74
C LEU A 230 -10.17 -7.08 -27.26
N GLY A 231 -9.32 -7.88 -26.62
CA GLY A 231 -8.08 -7.42 -26.00
C GLY A 231 -8.28 -6.92 -24.57
N VAL A 232 -7.17 -6.95 -23.82
CA VAL A 232 -7.15 -6.61 -22.39
C VAL A 232 -7.60 -5.17 -22.13
N ASP A 233 -7.17 -4.22 -22.97
CA ASP A 233 -7.52 -2.80 -22.79
C ASP A 233 -9.03 -2.53 -22.87
N SER A 234 -9.74 -3.24 -23.76
CA SER A 234 -11.21 -3.12 -23.88
C SER A 234 -11.92 -3.83 -22.72
N GLY A 235 -11.35 -4.94 -22.23
CA GLY A 235 -11.79 -5.59 -20.98
C GLY A 235 -11.66 -4.69 -19.75
N ASP A 236 -10.54 -3.97 -19.63
CA ASP A 236 -10.30 -3.03 -18.55
C ASP A 236 -11.27 -1.84 -18.59
N ARG A 237 -11.57 -1.33 -19.80
CA ARG A 237 -12.63 -0.32 -20.00
C ARG A 237 -14.01 -0.87 -19.61
N LEU A 238 -14.30 -2.15 -19.92
CA LEU A 238 -15.55 -2.80 -19.52
C LEU A 238 -15.70 -2.85 -18.01
N LEU A 239 -14.67 -3.29 -17.29
CA LEU A 239 -14.68 -3.36 -15.83
C LEU A 239 -14.88 -1.97 -15.20
N SER A 240 -14.22 -0.94 -15.74
CA SER A 240 -14.39 0.44 -15.27
C SER A 240 -15.83 0.94 -15.47
N ARG A 241 -16.42 0.72 -16.65
CA ARG A 241 -17.82 1.08 -16.95
C ARG A 241 -18.81 0.28 -16.12
N PHE A 242 -18.55 -1.01 -15.91
CA PHE A 242 -19.34 -1.89 -15.07
C PHE A 242 -19.39 -1.37 -13.63
N GLY A 243 -18.22 -1.06 -13.06
CA GLY A 243 -18.10 -0.48 -11.73
C GLY A 243 -18.84 0.86 -11.60
N GLN A 244 -18.75 1.74 -12.61
CA GLN A 244 -19.47 3.02 -12.63
C GLN A 244 -21.00 2.83 -12.65
N ARG A 245 -21.51 1.95 -13.51
CA ARG A 245 -22.95 1.65 -13.61
C ARG A 245 -23.47 1.04 -12.31
N LEU A 246 -22.71 0.11 -11.73
CA LEU A 246 -23.04 -0.50 -10.45
C LEU A 246 -23.07 0.51 -9.30
N ALA A 247 -22.08 1.39 -9.21
CA ALA A 247 -22.03 2.45 -8.20
C ALA A 247 -23.19 3.45 -8.33
N ALA A 248 -23.62 3.76 -9.56
CA ALA A 248 -24.77 4.64 -9.80
C ALA A 248 -26.10 4.00 -9.33
N GLN A 249 -26.27 2.69 -9.55
CA GLN A 249 -27.48 1.97 -9.16
C GLN A 249 -27.60 1.80 -7.64
N VAL A 250 -26.48 1.68 -6.93
CA VAL A 250 -26.43 1.45 -5.48
C VAL A 250 -26.13 2.77 -4.75
N ALA A 251 -26.89 3.82 -5.07
CA ALA A 251 -26.73 5.12 -4.44
C ALA A 251 -26.91 5.03 -2.91
N GLY A 252 -25.88 5.42 -2.15
CA GLY A 252 -25.87 5.35 -0.68
C GLY A 252 -25.43 4.00 -0.09
N GLY A 253 -25.16 3.00 -0.93
CA GLY A 253 -24.51 1.75 -0.53
C GLY A 253 -22.99 1.77 -0.70
N ILE A 254 -22.37 0.62 -0.52
CA ILE A 254 -20.95 0.38 -0.73
C ILE A 254 -20.83 -0.54 -1.96
N VAL A 255 -20.00 -0.15 -2.92
CA VAL A 255 -19.63 -0.97 -4.06
C VAL A 255 -18.12 -1.11 -4.06
N GLY A 256 -17.60 -2.30 -4.34
CA GLY A 256 -16.17 -2.55 -4.47
C GLY A 256 -15.86 -3.68 -5.41
N ARG A 257 -14.59 -3.79 -5.81
CA ARG A 257 -14.09 -4.86 -6.68
C ARG A 257 -13.17 -5.77 -5.86
N LEU A 258 -13.45 -7.07 -5.87
CA LEU A 258 -12.64 -8.05 -5.13
C LEU A 258 -11.39 -8.45 -5.90
N GLY A 259 -11.46 -8.43 -7.22
CA GLY A 259 -10.40 -8.80 -8.15
C GLY A 259 -11.00 -9.39 -9.43
N GLY A 260 -10.23 -9.42 -10.53
CA GLY A 260 -10.71 -9.98 -11.80
C GLY A 260 -12.04 -9.37 -12.26
N ASP A 261 -13.05 -10.20 -12.40
CA ASP A 261 -14.42 -9.92 -12.83
C ASP A 261 -15.45 -9.89 -11.67
N GLU A 262 -15.00 -9.91 -10.42
CA GLU A 262 -15.86 -10.00 -9.24
C GLU A 262 -16.07 -8.66 -8.52
N PHE A 263 -17.34 -8.31 -8.28
CA PHE A 263 -17.77 -7.09 -7.60
C PHE A 263 -18.65 -7.41 -6.40
N LEU A 264 -18.47 -6.66 -5.31
CA LEU A 264 -19.28 -6.77 -4.10
C LEU A 264 -20.10 -5.49 -3.91
N VAL A 265 -21.37 -5.69 -3.60
CA VAL A 265 -22.29 -4.61 -3.21
C VAL A 265 -22.83 -4.88 -1.82
N ILE A 266 -22.88 -3.82 -1.01
CA ILE A 266 -23.48 -3.83 0.33
C ILE A 266 -24.43 -2.64 0.43
N ARG A 267 -25.70 -2.89 0.79
CA ARG A 267 -26.64 -1.82 1.15
C ARG A 267 -27.20 -2.04 2.55
N THR A 268 -27.50 -0.94 3.23
CA THR A 268 -28.30 -0.98 4.46
C THR A 268 -29.77 -0.81 4.08
N THR A 269 -30.63 -1.64 4.66
CA THR A 269 -32.08 -1.60 4.41
C THR A 269 -32.86 -1.83 5.70
N THR A 270 -34.08 -1.30 5.75
CA THR A 270 -35.09 -1.62 6.78
C THR A 270 -36.26 -2.40 6.19
N PHE A 271 -36.21 -2.69 4.88
CA PHE A 271 -37.28 -3.33 4.13
C PHE A 271 -36.92 -4.78 3.81
N ASP A 272 -37.93 -5.63 3.75
CA ASP A 272 -37.78 -7.00 3.29
C ASP A 272 -37.97 -7.11 1.76
N ASP A 273 -37.05 -6.47 1.02
CA ASP A 273 -37.08 -6.35 -0.44
C ASP A 273 -35.83 -6.95 -1.13
N HIS A 274 -35.08 -7.81 -0.42
CA HIS A 274 -33.81 -8.37 -0.88
C HIS A 274 -33.88 -8.97 -2.30
N GLU A 275 -34.85 -9.86 -2.57
CA GLU A 275 -34.99 -10.53 -3.87
C GLU A 275 -35.29 -9.53 -4.99
N LYS A 276 -36.14 -8.52 -4.73
CA LYS A 276 -36.46 -7.47 -5.71
C LYS A 276 -35.22 -6.62 -6.02
N TRP A 277 -34.41 -6.33 -5.01
CA TRP A 277 -33.18 -5.58 -5.19
C TRP A 277 -32.15 -6.34 -6.03
N VAL A 278 -31.90 -7.61 -5.73
CA VAL A 278 -30.98 -8.45 -6.52
C VAL A 278 -31.47 -8.57 -7.96
N ALA A 279 -32.77 -8.78 -8.17
CA ALA A 279 -33.36 -8.82 -9.51
C ALA A 279 -33.16 -7.49 -10.28
N SER A 280 -33.35 -6.35 -9.61
CA SER A 280 -33.11 -5.03 -10.18
C SER A 280 -31.64 -4.79 -10.54
N LEU A 281 -30.70 -5.25 -9.70
CA LEU A 281 -29.27 -5.21 -10.02
C LEU A 281 -28.97 -6.01 -11.28
N ARG A 282 -29.46 -7.25 -11.36
CA ARG A 282 -29.26 -8.12 -12.53
C ARG A 282 -29.83 -7.50 -13.80
N GLU A 283 -31.07 -7.00 -13.75
CA GLU A 283 -31.73 -6.38 -14.90
C GLU A 283 -30.96 -5.17 -15.42
N HIS A 284 -30.61 -4.24 -14.53
CA HIS A 284 -29.92 -3.00 -14.91
C HIS A 284 -28.49 -3.25 -15.40
N LEU A 285 -27.78 -4.22 -14.82
CA LEU A 285 -26.43 -4.58 -15.25
C LEU A 285 -26.44 -5.48 -16.50
N SER A 286 -27.57 -6.08 -16.87
CA SER A 286 -27.70 -6.84 -18.13
C SER A 286 -27.96 -5.95 -19.35
N GLU A 287 -28.23 -4.65 -19.14
CA GLU A 287 -28.33 -3.68 -20.22
C GLU A 287 -27.02 -3.62 -21.03
N PRO A 288 -27.05 -3.41 -22.35
CA PRO A 288 -25.84 -3.40 -23.17
C PRO A 288 -24.79 -2.38 -22.68
N PHE A 289 -23.53 -2.78 -22.73
CA PHE A 289 -22.39 -1.90 -22.53
C PHE A 289 -21.84 -1.48 -23.88
N GLU A 290 -21.81 -0.18 -24.14
CA GLU A 290 -21.18 0.40 -25.32
C GLU A 290 -19.68 0.56 -25.05
N ILE A 291 -18.87 -0.22 -25.77
CA ILE A 291 -17.41 -0.17 -25.68
C ILE A 291 -16.84 -0.08 -27.09
N ASP A 292 -16.12 1.01 -27.32
CA ASP A 292 -15.57 1.36 -28.61
C ASP A 292 -16.70 1.41 -29.68
N GLU A 293 -16.72 0.51 -30.67
CA GLU A 293 -17.80 0.39 -31.68
C GLU A 293 -18.76 -0.80 -31.45
N SER A 294 -18.64 -1.49 -30.30
CA SER A 294 -19.39 -2.72 -30.02
C SER A 294 -20.35 -2.57 -28.84
N SER A 295 -21.54 -3.13 -29.00
CA SER A 295 -22.56 -3.22 -27.94
C SER A 295 -22.57 -4.64 -27.36
N LEU A 296 -22.21 -4.78 -26.09
CA LEU A 296 -22.03 -6.08 -25.42
C LEU A 296 -23.11 -6.30 -24.36
N ARG A 297 -23.78 -7.45 -24.42
CA ARG A 297 -24.63 -7.93 -23.32
C ARG A 297 -23.84 -8.93 -22.48
N LEU A 298 -23.79 -8.66 -21.18
CA LEU A 298 -23.08 -9.52 -20.23
C LEU A 298 -24.04 -10.53 -19.61
N GLY A 299 -23.59 -11.78 -19.47
CA GLY A 299 -24.19 -12.70 -18.52
C GLY A 299 -23.67 -12.37 -17.12
N LEU A 300 -24.54 -12.38 -16.12
CA LEU A 300 -24.17 -12.08 -14.75
C LEU A 300 -24.62 -13.17 -13.81
N THR A 301 -23.68 -13.67 -13.01
CA THR A 301 -23.98 -14.60 -11.92
C THR A 301 -23.89 -13.85 -10.60
N ILE A 302 -24.94 -13.94 -9.77
CA ILE A 302 -25.01 -13.19 -8.49
C ILE A 302 -25.26 -14.14 -7.32
N GLY A 303 -24.38 -14.12 -6.33
CA GLY A 303 -24.60 -14.74 -5.02
C GLY A 303 -24.96 -13.67 -4.00
N SER A 304 -26.05 -13.86 -3.24
CA SER A 304 -26.48 -12.84 -2.27
C SER A 304 -26.73 -13.40 -0.87
N CYS A 305 -26.60 -12.57 0.16
CA CYS A 305 -26.97 -12.92 1.53
C CYS A 305 -27.43 -11.67 2.29
N ARG A 306 -28.06 -11.86 3.45
CA ARG A 306 -28.55 -10.77 4.30
C ARG A 306 -28.05 -10.92 5.73
N ALA A 307 -27.48 -9.87 6.32
CA ALA A 307 -27.21 -9.81 7.75
C ALA A 307 -28.36 -9.09 8.49
N PRO A 308 -28.73 -9.51 9.71
CA PRO A 308 -28.09 -10.55 10.53
C PRO A 308 -28.61 -11.98 10.29
N GLU A 309 -29.61 -12.17 9.43
CA GLU A 309 -30.28 -13.47 9.17
C GLU A 309 -29.29 -14.57 8.75
N ASP A 310 -28.43 -14.25 7.79
CA ASP A 310 -27.40 -15.10 7.22
C ASP A 310 -26.04 -14.88 7.89
N GLY A 311 -25.98 -14.31 9.10
CA GLY A 311 -24.76 -14.19 9.89
C GLY A 311 -24.44 -12.76 10.33
N SER A 312 -23.57 -12.67 11.34
CA SER A 312 -23.15 -11.41 11.98
C SER A 312 -21.64 -11.18 11.97
N ASP A 313 -20.86 -12.12 11.41
CA ASP A 313 -19.42 -12.03 11.25
C ASP A 313 -19.04 -11.78 9.78
N PRO A 314 -18.16 -10.80 9.47
CA PRO A 314 -17.74 -10.51 8.11
C PRO A 314 -17.19 -11.72 7.34
N ASN A 315 -16.36 -12.56 7.97
CA ASN A 315 -15.73 -13.69 7.29
C ASN A 315 -16.78 -14.75 6.94
N VAL A 316 -17.70 -15.01 7.86
CA VAL A 316 -18.83 -15.93 7.62
C VAL A 316 -19.72 -15.43 6.49
N LEU A 317 -20.04 -14.13 6.45
CA LEU A 317 -20.85 -13.55 5.38
C LEU A 317 -20.16 -13.61 4.02
N PHE A 318 -18.85 -13.34 3.95
CA PHE A 318 -18.05 -13.50 2.73
C PHE A 318 -18.06 -14.95 2.23
N GLN A 319 -17.82 -15.93 3.11
CA GLN A 319 -17.86 -17.34 2.76
C GLN A 319 -19.25 -17.76 2.22
N ARG A 320 -20.32 -17.21 2.80
CA ARG A 320 -21.70 -17.49 2.35
C ARG A 320 -22.01 -16.85 1.00
N LEU A 321 -21.51 -15.65 0.73
CA LEU A 321 -21.59 -15.01 -0.59
C LEU A 321 -20.88 -15.84 -1.66
N GLU A 322 -19.65 -16.27 -1.39
CA GLU A 322 -18.87 -17.12 -2.30
C GLU A 322 -19.60 -18.46 -2.56
N SER A 323 -20.15 -19.07 -1.50
CA SER A 323 -20.93 -20.30 -1.63
C SER A 323 -22.20 -20.11 -2.48
N ALA A 324 -22.91 -18.98 -2.31
CA ALA A 324 -24.11 -18.66 -3.08
C ALA A 324 -23.77 -18.41 -4.55
N LEU A 325 -22.71 -17.65 -4.82
CA LEU A 325 -22.21 -17.37 -6.16
C LEU A 325 -21.78 -18.66 -6.86
N TYR A 326 -21.02 -19.50 -6.18
CA TYR A 326 -20.58 -20.79 -6.70
C TYR A 326 -21.76 -21.70 -7.07
N SER A 327 -22.77 -21.79 -6.17
CA SER A 327 -23.99 -22.54 -6.42
C SER A 327 -24.77 -21.99 -7.62
N ALA A 328 -24.70 -20.68 -7.85
CA ALA A 328 -25.29 -20.05 -9.02
C ALA A 328 -24.52 -20.35 -10.32
N LYS A 329 -23.18 -20.31 -10.30
CA LYS A 329 -22.35 -20.68 -11.46
C LYS A 329 -22.66 -22.11 -11.95
N ARG A 330 -22.98 -23.05 -11.06
CA ARG A 330 -23.31 -24.45 -11.40
C ARG A 330 -24.69 -24.66 -12.01
N HIS A 331 -25.65 -23.77 -11.77
CA HIS A 331 -27.02 -23.91 -12.25
C HIS A 331 -27.27 -23.26 -13.62
N GLY A 332 -26.18 -22.96 -14.36
CA GLY A 332 -26.24 -22.52 -15.75
C GLY A 332 -25.71 -21.11 -16.00
N ARG A 333 -25.15 -20.44 -14.98
CA ARG A 333 -24.72 -19.02 -15.04
C ARG A 333 -25.89 -18.07 -15.39
N ASN A 334 -25.62 -16.78 -15.51
CA ASN A 334 -26.60 -15.75 -15.85
C ASN A 334 -27.86 -15.74 -14.96
N HIS A 335 -27.70 -16.01 -13.67
CA HIS A 335 -28.79 -15.99 -12.70
C HIS A 335 -28.30 -15.56 -11.31
N ASP A 336 -29.24 -15.21 -10.44
CA ASP A 336 -28.99 -14.90 -9.05
C ASP A 336 -29.39 -16.04 -8.11
N ARG A 337 -28.73 -16.14 -6.96
CA ARG A 337 -29.08 -17.09 -5.90
C ARG A 337 -28.78 -16.49 -4.53
N ARG A 338 -29.80 -16.48 -3.67
CA ARG A 338 -29.64 -16.14 -2.26
C ARG A 338 -29.09 -17.35 -1.49
N PHE A 339 -28.14 -17.08 -0.60
CA PHE A 339 -27.67 -18.04 0.39
C PHE A 339 -28.85 -18.53 1.23
N ARG A 340 -29.01 -19.85 1.33
CA ARG A 340 -29.96 -20.48 2.24
C ARG A 340 -29.22 -21.55 3.03
N PRO A 341 -29.30 -21.55 4.37
CA PRO A 341 -28.70 -22.60 5.21
C PRO A 341 -29.21 -24.01 4.87
N SER A 342 -30.39 -24.12 4.26
CA SER A 342 -31.10 -25.36 3.95
C SER A 342 -31.38 -25.51 2.44
N LEU A 343 -30.32 -25.62 1.65
CA LEU A 343 -30.39 -26.30 0.35
C LEU A 343 -30.04 -27.78 0.56
N ASP A 344 -30.95 -28.53 1.17
CA ASP A 344 -30.92 -29.99 1.40
C ASP A 344 -30.95 -30.83 0.11
N ILE A 345 -30.74 -30.23 -1.07
CA ILE A 345 -30.53 -30.94 -2.34
C ILE A 345 -29.02 -31.03 -2.65
N ASP A 346 -28.19 -30.13 -2.11
CA ASP A 346 -26.75 -30.10 -2.39
C ASP A 346 -25.92 -30.92 -1.39
N THR A 347 -26.43 -31.23 -0.18
CA THR A 347 -25.71 -32.09 0.78
C THR A 347 -25.58 -33.52 0.24
N ASP A 348 -26.64 -34.08 -0.35
CA ASP A 348 -26.59 -35.41 -0.95
C ASP A 348 -25.58 -35.45 -2.10
N ARG A 349 -25.61 -34.46 -3.00
CA ARG A 349 -24.66 -34.43 -4.12
C ARG A 349 -23.22 -34.19 -3.66
N GLN A 350 -22.98 -33.34 -2.67
CA GLN A 350 -21.64 -33.12 -2.12
C GLN A 350 -21.13 -34.36 -1.38
N LEU A 351 -22.00 -35.07 -0.64
CA LEU A 351 -21.66 -36.34 -0.01
C LEU A 351 -21.41 -37.45 -1.03
N ILE A 352 -22.19 -37.50 -2.11
CA ILE A 352 -21.98 -38.41 -3.25
C ILE A 352 -20.62 -38.12 -3.88
N ILE A 353 -20.38 -36.89 -4.34
CA ILE A 353 -19.10 -36.47 -4.92
C ILE A 353 -17.93 -36.72 -3.96
N LEU A 354 -18.09 -36.50 -2.66
CA LEU A 354 -17.05 -36.79 -1.68
C LEU A 354 -16.75 -38.30 -1.58
N ASN A 355 -17.79 -39.14 -1.52
CA ASN A 355 -17.64 -40.58 -1.48
C ASN A 355 -17.02 -41.10 -2.77
N ASP A 356 -17.46 -40.58 -3.91
CA ASP A 356 -16.93 -40.93 -5.23
C ASP A 356 -15.47 -40.49 -5.36
N LEU A 357 -15.10 -39.32 -4.83
CA LEU A 357 -13.70 -38.87 -4.82
C LEU A 357 -12.81 -39.78 -3.97
N ARG A 358 -13.29 -40.22 -2.81
CA ARG A 358 -12.58 -41.21 -1.98
C ARG A 358 -12.42 -42.53 -2.73
N GLN A 359 -13.45 -42.97 -3.44
CA GLN A 359 -13.40 -44.18 -4.25
C GLN A 359 -12.45 -44.02 -5.44
N ALA A 360 -12.46 -42.87 -6.10
CA ALA A 360 -11.57 -42.52 -7.20
C ALA A 360 -10.09 -42.53 -6.75
N LEU A 361 -9.79 -41.97 -5.57
CA LEU A 361 -8.45 -42.02 -4.97
C LEU A 361 -8.02 -43.44 -4.62
N ALA A 362 -8.94 -44.28 -4.11
CA ALA A 362 -8.64 -45.66 -3.75
C ALA A 362 -8.44 -46.59 -4.97
N GLN A 363 -9.18 -46.35 -6.06
CA GLN A 363 -9.13 -47.17 -7.27
C GLN A 363 -8.10 -46.69 -8.30
N GLY A 364 -7.84 -45.37 -8.34
CA GLY A 364 -6.85 -44.74 -9.22
C GLY A 364 -7.21 -44.66 -10.70
N SER A 365 -8.38 -45.14 -11.14
CA SER A 365 -8.78 -45.23 -12.56
C SER A 365 -9.56 -44.02 -13.08
N GLN A 366 -10.03 -43.15 -12.20
CA GLN A 366 -10.88 -42.00 -12.56
C GLN A 366 -10.14 -40.67 -12.56
N LEU A 367 -8.98 -40.62 -11.90
CA LEU A 367 -8.18 -39.42 -11.80
C LEU A 367 -7.06 -39.48 -12.84
N GLU A 368 -6.77 -38.37 -13.48
CA GLU A 368 -5.66 -38.24 -14.42
C GLU A 368 -4.99 -36.86 -14.30
N VAL A 369 -3.76 -36.76 -14.79
CA VAL A 369 -2.97 -35.53 -14.75
C VAL A 369 -2.75 -35.05 -16.17
N TYR A 370 -3.20 -33.84 -16.47
CA TYR A 370 -2.90 -33.14 -17.72
C TYR A 370 -1.67 -32.27 -17.53
N TYR A 371 -0.92 -32.07 -18.61
CA TYR A 371 0.30 -31.28 -18.61
C TYR A 371 0.13 -30.05 -19.50
N GLN A 372 0.19 -28.86 -18.91
CA GLN A 372 0.19 -27.61 -19.65
C GLN A 372 1.62 -27.09 -19.79
N THR A 373 2.08 -26.85 -21.01
CA THR A 373 3.47 -26.47 -21.27
C THR A 373 3.73 -25.00 -20.95
N GLN A 374 4.88 -24.72 -20.34
CA GLN A 374 5.37 -23.38 -20.03
C GLN A 374 6.50 -23.03 -21.00
N HIS A 375 6.48 -21.82 -21.56
CA HIS A 375 7.40 -21.38 -22.61
C HIS A 375 8.13 -20.09 -22.22
N ARG A 376 9.42 -19.99 -22.57
CA ARG A 376 10.22 -18.77 -22.44
C ARG A 376 9.80 -17.78 -23.53
N LEU A 377 9.61 -16.52 -23.15
CA LEU A 377 9.14 -15.48 -24.07
C LEU A 377 10.16 -15.11 -25.16
N ASP A 378 11.45 -15.17 -24.84
CA ASP A 378 12.52 -14.71 -25.73
C ASP A 378 12.66 -15.54 -27.02
N ASP A 379 12.51 -16.87 -26.91
CA ASP A 379 12.73 -17.80 -28.02
C ASP A 379 11.63 -18.86 -28.17
N GLY A 380 10.57 -18.81 -27.35
CA GLY A 380 9.47 -19.77 -27.37
C GLY A 380 9.84 -21.16 -26.85
N GLY A 381 11.07 -21.36 -26.34
CA GLY A 381 11.54 -22.65 -25.86
C GLY A 381 10.70 -23.13 -24.68
N MET A 382 10.31 -24.41 -24.69
CA MET A 382 9.62 -25.02 -23.54
C MET A 382 10.59 -25.10 -22.36
N VAL A 383 10.14 -24.64 -21.19
CA VAL A 383 10.96 -24.59 -19.95
C VAL A 383 10.46 -25.53 -18.87
N GLY A 384 9.21 -25.95 -18.94
CA GLY A 384 8.56 -26.78 -17.94
C GLY A 384 7.12 -27.08 -18.32
N MET A 385 6.42 -27.74 -17.42
CA MET A 385 4.99 -27.99 -17.55
C MET A 385 4.31 -28.00 -16.20
N GLU A 386 3.05 -27.56 -16.16
CA GLU A 386 2.22 -27.62 -14.96
C GLU A 386 1.35 -28.88 -14.99
N ALA A 387 1.33 -29.62 -13.87
CA ALA A 387 0.49 -30.78 -13.65
C ALA A 387 -0.89 -30.35 -13.14
N LEU A 388 -1.91 -30.62 -13.95
CA LEU A 388 -3.29 -30.22 -13.71
C LEU A 388 -4.18 -31.45 -13.51
N LEU A 389 -4.68 -31.64 -12.29
CA LEU A 389 -5.56 -32.75 -11.97
C LEU A 389 -6.88 -32.68 -12.74
N ARG A 390 -7.35 -33.84 -13.22
CA ARG A 390 -8.65 -34.05 -13.86
C ARG A 390 -9.32 -35.27 -13.26
N TRP A 391 -10.65 -35.21 -13.16
CA TRP A 391 -11.47 -36.29 -12.64
C TRP A 391 -12.58 -36.68 -13.61
N HIS A 392 -12.41 -37.85 -14.22
CA HIS A 392 -13.38 -38.47 -15.10
C HIS A 392 -14.33 -39.35 -14.29
N HIS A 393 -15.49 -38.80 -13.96
CA HIS A 393 -16.54 -39.54 -13.27
C HIS A 393 -17.33 -40.41 -14.27
N PRO A 394 -17.58 -41.69 -13.96
CA PRO A 394 -18.28 -42.61 -14.87
C PRO A 394 -19.70 -42.15 -15.23
N GLU A 395 -20.41 -41.51 -14.30
CA GLU A 395 -21.80 -41.06 -14.52
C GLU A 395 -21.91 -39.56 -14.84
N HIS A 396 -20.97 -38.74 -14.37
CA HIS A 396 -21.06 -37.28 -14.44
C HIS A 396 -20.08 -36.66 -15.45
N GLY A 397 -19.29 -37.49 -16.13
CA GLY A 397 -18.25 -37.02 -17.04
C GLY A 397 -17.14 -36.29 -16.31
N MET A 398 -16.57 -35.28 -16.97
CA MET A 398 -15.42 -34.55 -16.45
C MET A 398 -15.82 -33.54 -15.37
N ILE A 399 -15.48 -33.81 -14.11
CA ILE A 399 -15.77 -32.95 -12.96
C ILE A 399 -14.64 -31.93 -12.75
N PRO A 400 -14.88 -30.62 -12.91
CA PRO A 400 -13.82 -29.62 -12.87
C PRO A 400 -13.15 -29.51 -11.48
N PRO A 401 -11.84 -29.19 -11.39
CA PRO A 401 -11.13 -29.00 -10.12
C PRO A 401 -11.79 -28.02 -9.15
N SER A 402 -12.40 -26.95 -9.67
CA SER A 402 -13.15 -25.98 -8.88
C SER A 402 -14.34 -26.59 -8.11
N GLU A 403 -14.80 -27.78 -8.49
CA GLU A 403 -15.92 -28.46 -7.84
C GLU A 403 -15.50 -29.39 -6.71
N PHE A 404 -14.44 -30.17 -6.90
CA PHE A 404 -14.04 -31.18 -5.92
C PHE A 404 -12.89 -30.75 -5.01
N ILE A 405 -12.02 -29.80 -5.42
CA ILE A 405 -10.92 -29.32 -4.56
C ILE A 405 -11.47 -28.66 -3.27
N PRO A 406 -12.47 -27.75 -3.32
CA PRO A 406 -13.02 -27.15 -2.09
C PRO A 406 -13.70 -28.17 -1.17
N LEU A 407 -14.19 -29.29 -1.72
CA LEU A 407 -14.73 -30.40 -0.93
C LEU A 407 -13.60 -31.20 -0.29
N ALA A 408 -12.55 -31.49 -1.05
CA ALA A 408 -11.37 -32.19 -0.55
C ALA A 408 -10.68 -31.41 0.58
N GLU A 409 -10.58 -30.08 0.48
CA GLU A 409 -10.06 -29.22 1.54
C GLU A 409 -10.89 -29.28 2.81
N ARG A 410 -12.21 -29.04 2.71
CA ARG A 410 -13.12 -29.04 3.86
C ARG A 410 -13.18 -30.37 4.60
N HIS A 411 -12.97 -31.47 3.88
CA HIS A 411 -13.08 -32.83 4.43
C HIS A 411 -11.74 -33.55 4.58
N GLY A 412 -10.62 -32.83 4.49
CA GLY A 412 -9.29 -33.35 4.79
C GLY A 412 -8.75 -34.38 3.80
N LEU A 413 -9.22 -34.39 2.56
CA LEU A 413 -8.74 -35.27 1.48
C LEU A 413 -7.53 -34.70 0.72
N MET A 414 -7.14 -33.44 0.97
CA MET A 414 -6.05 -32.79 0.24
C MET A 414 -4.70 -33.48 0.39
N SER A 415 -4.41 -34.08 1.55
CA SER A 415 -3.16 -34.83 1.72
C SER A 415 -3.11 -36.05 0.80
N ALA A 416 -4.18 -36.87 0.78
CA ALA A 416 -4.25 -38.04 -0.09
C ALA A 416 -4.24 -37.66 -1.58
N LEU A 417 -4.98 -36.61 -1.94
CA LEU A 417 -5.07 -36.13 -3.31
C LEU A 417 -3.75 -35.53 -3.80
N GLY A 418 -3.08 -34.73 -2.95
CA GLY A 418 -1.76 -34.19 -3.22
C GLY A 418 -0.70 -35.27 -3.38
N SER A 419 -0.66 -36.26 -2.48
CA SER A 419 0.25 -37.40 -2.60
C SER A 419 0.03 -38.18 -3.89
N TRP A 420 -1.23 -38.42 -4.27
CA TRP A 420 -1.56 -39.09 -5.53
C TRP A 420 -1.05 -38.31 -6.75
N VAL A 421 -1.25 -36.98 -6.80
CA VAL A 421 -0.76 -36.14 -7.91
C VAL A 421 0.77 -36.15 -7.98
N ILE A 422 1.46 -36.06 -6.83
CA ILE A 422 2.92 -36.14 -6.76
C ILE A 422 3.41 -37.49 -7.32
N ASP A 423 2.78 -38.60 -6.91
CA ASP A 423 3.16 -39.93 -7.35
C ASP A 423 2.99 -40.10 -8.87
N GLN A 424 1.88 -39.60 -9.44
CA GLN A 424 1.66 -39.62 -10.88
C GLN A 424 2.66 -38.74 -11.64
N ALA A 425 2.92 -37.52 -11.17
CA ALA A 425 3.86 -36.61 -11.81
C ALA A 425 5.29 -37.19 -11.82
N VAL A 426 5.73 -37.78 -10.70
CA VAL A 426 7.05 -38.39 -10.59
C VAL A 426 7.15 -39.69 -11.40
N ALA A 427 6.11 -40.54 -11.38
CA ALA A 427 6.06 -41.74 -12.20
C ALA A 427 6.12 -41.40 -13.70
N GLN A 428 5.40 -40.36 -14.13
CA GLN A 428 5.40 -39.89 -15.51
C GLN A 428 6.78 -39.33 -15.92
N LEU A 429 7.43 -38.54 -15.05
CA LEU A 429 8.81 -38.09 -15.26
C LEU A 429 9.77 -39.27 -15.45
N ALA A 430 9.66 -40.30 -14.61
CA ALA A 430 10.49 -41.49 -14.71
C ALA A 430 10.23 -42.27 -16.01
N ALA A 431 8.97 -42.38 -16.44
CA ALA A 431 8.60 -43.02 -17.69
C ALA A 431 9.19 -42.29 -18.90
N TRP A 432 9.06 -40.96 -18.98
CA TRP A 432 9.65 -40.17 -20.06
C TRP A 432 11.18 -40.24 -20.07
N ARG A 433 11.83 -40.22 -18.91
CA ARG A 433 13.28 -40.45 -18.79
C ARG A 433 13.67 -41.84 -19.30
N GLY A 434 12.92 -42.87 -18.94
CA GLY A 434 13.14 -44.23 -19.38
C GLY A 434 13.01 -44.41 -20.90
N GLN A 435 12.20 -43.56 -21.54
CA GLN A 435 12.05 -43.50 -23.00
C GLN A 435 13.15 -42.69 -23.70
N GLY A 436 14.07 -42.07 -22.94
CA GLY A 436 15.14 -41.24 -23.48
C GLY A 436 14.69 -39.86 -23.97
N LEU A 437 13.51 -39.40 -23.55
CA LEU A 437 13.04 -38.04 -23.83
C LEU A 437 13.82 -37.03 -23.00
N ASP A 438 14.06 -35.85 -23.57
CA ASP A 438 14.57 -34.72 -22.80
C ASP A 438 13.45 -34.20 -21.89
N VAL A 439 13.63 -34.39 -20.58
CA VAL A 439 12.59 -34.10 -19.59
C VAL A 439 12.82 -32.74 -18.95
N LEU A 440 11.77 -31.94 -19.00
CA LEU A 440 11.70 -30.65 -18.33
C LEU A 440 11.04 -30.79 -16.94
N PRO A 441 11.22 -29.80 -16.05
CA PRO A 441 10.55 -29.80 -14.76
C PRO A 441 9.03 -29.82 -14.88
N ILE A 442 8.39 -30.61 -14.01
CA ILE A 442 6.94 -30.59 -13.80
C ILE A 442 6.63 -29.83 -12.52
N TRP A 443 5.73 -28.86 -12.60
CA TRP A 443 5.22 -28.09 -11.47
C TRP A 443 3.91 -28.69 -10.95
N VAL A 444 3.83 -28.94 -9.64
CA VAL A 444 2.66 -29.50 -8.98
C VAL A 444 2.09 -28.49 -7.98
N ASN A 445 0.78 -28.23 -8.08
CA ASN A 445 0.06 -27.37 -7.15
C ASN A 445 -0.05 -28.02 -5.76
N LEU A 446 0.30 -27.26 -4.72
CA LEU A 446 0.17 -27.65 -3.31
C LEU A 446 -0.85 -26.79 -2.58
N SER A 447 -1.55 -27.42 -1.63
CA SER A 447 -2.43 -26.73 -0.69
C SER A 447 -1.70 -26.35 0.60
N ALA A 448 -2.15 -25.27 1.26
CA ALA A 448 -1.64 -24.84 2.57
C ALA A 448 -1.70 -25.96 3.63
N LEU A 449 -2.81 -26.70 3.65
CA LEU A 449 -3.04 -27.76 4.62
C LEU A 449 -2.00 -28.88 4.51
N GLN A 450 -1.54 -29.19 3.30
CA GLN A 450 -0.55 -30.24 3.07
C GLN A 450 0.85 -29.84 3.57
N LEU A 451 1.20 -28.55 3.50
CA LEU A 451 2.42 -28.02 4.10
C LEU A 451 2.39 -28.13 5.63
N ILE A 452 1.25 -27.79 6.25
CA ILE A 452 1.10 -27.76 7.71
C ILE A 452 1.05 -29.17 8.31
N GLN A 453 0.49 -30.16 7.59
CA GLN A 453 0.28 -31.52 8.10
C GLN A 453 1.57 -32.37 8.21
N GLY A 454 2.74 -31.85 7.82
CA GLY A 454 4.06 -32.35 8.22
C GLY A 454 4.57 -33.63 7.56
N ASP A 455 3.76 -34.34 6.76
CA ASP A 455 4.17 -35.61 6.11
C ASP A 455 4.62 -35.43 4.64
N LEU A 456 4.52 -34.20 4.10
CA LEU A 456 4.84 -33.89 2.70
C LEU A 456 6.32 -34.14 2.37
N GLU A 457 7.23 -33.71 3.24
CA GLU A 457 8.68 -33.84 3.01
C GLU A 457 9.08 -35.32 2.89
N SER A 458 8.63 -36.15 3.83
CA SER A 458 8.86 -37.59 3.84
C SER A 458 8.33 -38.26 2.57
N HIS A 459 7.11 -37.90 2.15
CA HIS A 459 6.49 -38.42 0.94
C HIS A 459 7.28 -38.05 -0.32
N LEU A 460 7.63 -36.77 -0.49
CA LEU A 460 8.43 -36.29 -1.63
C LEU A 460 9.77 -37.03 -1.76
N ILE A 461 10.50 -37.17 -0.65
CA ILE A 461 11.78 -37.88 -0.62
C ILE A 461 11.59 -39.35 -1.00
N SER A 462 10.57 -40.00 -0.44
CA SER A 462 10.26 -41.41 -0.73
C SER A 462 9.96 -41.63 -2.21
N THR A 463 9.02 -40.86 -2.78
CA THR A 463 8.57 -41.01 -4.16
C THR A 463 9.69 -40.69 -5.17
N LEU A 464 10.46 -39.62 -4.97
CA LEU A 464 11.58 -39.28 -5.85
C LEU A 464 12.67 -40.36 -5.85
N ASN A 465 12.97 -40.93 -4.67
CA ASN A 465 13.94 -42.03 -4.55
C ASN A 465 13.44 -43.33 -5.19
N GLN A 466 12.17 -43.67 -4.99
CA GLN A 466 11.54 -44.86 -5.56
C GLN A 466 11.66 -44.87 -7.09
N TYR A 467 11.37 -43.75 -7.74
CA TYR A 467 11.39 -43.61 -9.19
C TYR A 467 12.73 -43.09 -9.76
N ARG A 468 13.72 -42.83 -8.88
CA ARG A 468 15.05 -42.30 -9.23
C ARG A 468 14.98 -41.03 -10.09
N VAL A 469 14.04 -40.14 -9.75
CA VAL A 469 13.88 -38.84 -10.41
C VAL A 469 14.69 -37.78 -9.66
N PRO A 470 15.60 -37.04 -10.32
CA PRO A 470 16.29 -35.92 -9.71
C PRO A 470 15.33 -34.85 -9.21
N THR A 471 15.59 -34.35 -8.00
CA THR A 471 14.78 -33.29 -7.35
C THR A 471 14.57 -32.06 -8.23
N ARG A 472 15.55 -31.68 -9.05
CA ARG A 472 15.47 -30.54 -9.98
C ARG A 472 14.37 -30.63 -11.05
N LEU A 473 13.75 -31.79 -11.22
CA LEU A 473 12.68 -32.02 -12.21
C LEU A 473 11.27 -31.93 -11.61
N LEU A 474 11.14 -31.73 -10.30
CA LEU A 474 9.85 -31.54 -9.65
C LEU A 474 9.82 -30.16 -8.98
N GLY A 475 8.96 -29.29 -9.49
CA GLY A 475 8.65 -27.98 -8.92
C GLY A 475 7.37 -28.04 -8.10
N LEU A 476 7.28 -27.20 -7.07
CA LEU A 476 6.11 -27.09 -6.21
C LEU A 476 5.55 -25.67 -6.33
N GLU A 477 4.25 -25.57 -6.63
CA GLU A 477 3.55 -24.30 -6.76
C GLU A 477 2.60 -24.07 -5.58
N LEU A 478 2.63 -22.85 -5.06
CA LEU A 478 1.81 -22.41 -3.94
C LEU A 478 1.11 -21.12 -4.37
N THR A 479 -0.18 -21.02 -4.07
CA THR A 479 -0.92 -19.79 -4.34
C THR A 479 -0.53 -18.72 -3.32
N GLU A 480 -0.50 -17.46 -3.75
CA GLU A 480 -0.11 -16.32 -2.90
C GLU A 480 -0.95 -16.23 -1.62
N SER A 481 -2.23 -16.57 -1.69
CA SER A 481 -3.15 -16.61 -0.55
C SER A 481 -2.68 -17.53 0.58
N VAL A 482 -1.91 -18.59 0.27
CA VAL A 482 -1.36 -19.52 1.26
C VAL A 482 -0.22 -18.87 2.06
N LEU A 483 0.56 -17.99 1.44
CA LEU A 483 1.69 -17.31 2.10
C LEU A 483 1.23 -16.19 3.05
N LEU A 484 -0.01 -15.71 2.90
CA LEU A 484 -0.60 -14.66 3.72
C LEU A 484 -1.35 -15.19 4.95
N ASP A 485 -1.55 -16.51 5.06
CA ASP A 485 -2.17 -17.14 6.23
C ASP A 485 -1.12 -17.30 7.34
N GLU A 486 -1.27 -16.56 8.45
CA GLU A 486 -0.34 -16.51 9.60
C GLU A 486 -0.11 -17.88 10.29
N ARG A 487 -0.79 -18.95 9.83
CA ARG A 487 -0.55 -20.33 10.29
C ARG A 487 0.57 -21.03 9.54
N ALA A 488 1.07 -20.46 8.46
CA ALA A 488 2.14 -21.02 7.62
C ALA A 488 3.57 -20.58 8.04
N GLY A 489 3.72 -19.90 9.19
CA GLY A 489 5.01 -19.47 9.74
C GLY A 489 5.03 -19.36 11.24
#